data_AF-A0A9D4ZN34-F1
#
_entry.id   AF-A0A9D4ZN34-F1
#
_cell.length_a   1.000
_cell.length_b   1.000
_cell.length_c   1.000
_cell.angle_alpha   90.00
_cell.angle_beta   90.00
_cell.angle_gamma   90.00
#
_symmetry.space_group_name_H-M   'P 1'
#
loop_
_entity.id
_entity.type
_entity.pdbx_description
1 polymer ?
#
loop_
_entity_poly.entity_id
_entity_poly.type
_entity_poly.pdbx_seq_one_letter_code
_entity_poly.pdbx_strand_id
1 'polypeptide(L)'
;MPPKKGGSGKKDSDGKNDKGGDIEGLLLEKDLEIATLLDKLSRLEKRSQNLTTLTENQQLAAKEMEEKLQDVISCLTSDVKEKELKINGLEVALGDLKAESTTTIEALTKDLNELKNTHKFVTEDLRLQLANAQVQLRDIDEFRAKKTAIEQEVVGLKDKIEEEKKKHQDVISDIERAALQEKEKLRKEMAVRIEETKIQMLQQMDEQLHAKTKRTMVENEQLGKELGYHIRQTELLLQKNEKLVQENIDLHRKVLLAKEVQDDLAHRNRMNQKTIRILLYKLRERHHELKTGKHAECEEQELKGLLFRQDRLYSPKCAQKMECAQVDGSTQARAGGIKSVGNAEEAMKFLYACLEDEIKCHPNSGLGTCLRIDFEEKPCLRSSLDGLNSQQRQEVLMHLLRTAVSLRAVCQSAEISSHAEGPAHSVTGGRLFNKDKAAVSVDDILRWPVESWCLNEAVMNKLQSNTQLVSSSAQTEGMELEEQIALEIRHRLRACDPAGAGA
;
A
#
# COMPACT_ATOMS: atom_id res chain seq x y z
N MET A 1 83.93 -81.85 -112.51
CA MET A 1 84.11 -82.29 -113.92
C MET A 1 85.54 -81.95 -114.38
N PRO A 2 86.07 -82.54 -115.47
CA PRO A 2 87.48 -82.45 -115.88
C PRO A 2 87.66 -81.69 -117.25
N PRO A 3 88.54 -82.06 -118.22
CA PRO A 3 89.93 -81.56 -118.35
C PRO A 3 90.37 -81.18 -119.81
N LYS A 4 91.67 -80.80 -120.03
CA LYS A 4 92.57 -81.15 -121.20
C LYS A 4 93.94 -80.41 -121.08
N LYS A 5 95.13 -80.98 -121.36
CA LYS A 5 95.84 -81.41 -122.63
C LYS A 5 96.22 -80.24 -123.57
N GLY A 6 97.37 -80.18 -124.29
CA GLY A 6 98.60 -81.02 -124.49
C GLY A 6 99.59 -80.25 -125.45
N GLY A 7 100.77 -80.67 -125.94
CA GLY A 7 101.61 -81.91 -125.90
C GLY A 7 101.82 -82.55 -127.30
N SER A 8 103.00 -82.99 -127.81
CA SER A 8 104.43 -82.94 -127.40
C SER A 8 105.39 -83.63 -128.44
N GLY A 9 106.64 -83.15 -128.69
CA GLY A 9 107.67 -83.80 -129.56
C GLY A 9 109.05 -83.07 -129.53
N LYS A 10 110.27 -83.65 -129.73
CA LYS A 10 110.86 -84.63 -130.71
C LYS A 10 111.31 -83.99 -132.06
N LYS A 11 112.39 -84.39 -132.77
CA LYS A 11 113.35 -85.55 -132.71
C LYS A 11 114.62 -85.29 -133.58
N ASP A 12 115.73 -86.04 -133.37
CA ASP A 12 116.72 -86.61 -134.37
C ASP A 12 117.48 -85.72 -135.42
N SER A 13 118.58 -86.11 -136.12
CA SER A 13 119.55 -87.26 -136.08
C SER A 13 120.79 -87.04 -137.01
N ASP A 14 121.93 -87.69 -136.69
CA ASP A 14 123.00 -88.29 -137.55
C ASP A 14 123.72 -87.59 -138.73
N GLY A 15 125.01 -87.93 -138.93
CA GLY A 15 125.66 -87.92 -140.26
C GLY A 15 127.20 -87.73 -140.38
N LYS A 16 127.97 -88.85 -140.39
CA LYS A 16 129.20 -89.24 -141.19
C LYS A 16 129.90 -88.21 -142.13
N ASN A 17 131.18 -88.26 -142.52
CA ASN A 17 132.29 -89.26 -142.60
C ASN A 17 133.63 -88.47 -142.93
N ASP A 18 134.88 -88.94 -143.11
CA ASP A 18 135.71 -90.12 -142.70
C ASP A 18 137.08 -90.13 -143.45
N LYS A 19 138.23 -90.03 -142.73
CA LYS A 19 139.67 -89.94 -143.19
C LYS A 19 140.10 -88.66 -143.94
N GLY A 20 141.38 -88.25 -143.92
CA GLY A 20 142.49 -88.66 -143.04
C GLY A 20 143.92 -88.57 -143.66
N GLY A 21 144.77 -87.72 -143.08
CA GLY A 21 146.24 -87.85 -143.06
C GLY A 21 147.05 -87.25 -144.21
N ASP A 22 147.63 -86.06 -144.00
CA ASP A 22 149.04 -85.81 -144.28
C ASP A 22 149.61 -84.80 -143.25
N ILE A 23 150.88 -84.95 -142.87
CA ILE A 23 151.39 -84.43 -141.57
C ILE A 23 151.63 -82.92 -141.56
N GLU A 24 151.77 -82.28 -142.73
CA GLU A 24 151.97 -80.83 -142.83
C GLU A 24 150.65 -80.03 -142.89
N GLY A 25 149.50 -80.70 -143.10
CA GLY A 25 148.17 -80.06 -143.10
C GLY A 25 147.55 -79.85 -141.71
N LEU A 26 148.11 -80.48 -140.67
CA LEU A 26 147.55 -80.57 -139.31
C LEU A 26 147.41 -79.22 -138.58
N LEU A 27 148.14 -78.19 -139.01
CA LEU A 27 148.01 -76.82 -138.50
C LEU A 27 146.75 -76.13 -139.05
N LEU A 28 146.51 -76.24 -140.37
CA LEU A 28 145.42 -75.54 -141.04
C LEU A 28 144.03 -76.08 -140.63
N GLU A 29 143.94 -77.38 -140.37
CA GLU A 29 142.70 -78.01 -139.87
C GLU A 29 142.38 -77.59 -138.42
N LYS A 30 143.41 -77.28 -137.60
CA LYS A 30 143.21 -76.74 -136.24
C LYS A 30 142.75 -75.29 -136.26
N ASP A 31 143.28 -74.46 -137.16
CA ASP A 31 142.76 -73.09 -137.36
C ASP A 31 141.30 -73.09 -137.84
N LEU A 32 140.92 -74.05 -138.69
CA LEU A 32 139.53 -74.23 -139.13
C LEU A 32 138.62 -74.71 -137.98
N GLU A 33 139.10 -75.63 -137.14
CA GLU A 33 138.37 -76.06 -135.93
C GLU A 33 138.17 -74.89 -134.96
N ILE A 34 139.21 -74.08 -134.72
CA ILE A 34 139.13 -72.84 -133.93
C ILE A 34 138.08 -71.87 -134.52
N ALA A 35 138.07 -71.66 -135.84
CA ALA A 35 137.06 -70.81 -136.49
C ALA A 35 135.62 -71.32 -136.27
N THR A 36 135.38 -72.63 -136.38
CA THR A 36 134.03 -73.20 -136.11
C THR A 36 133.64 -73.19 -134.63
N LEU A 37 134.62 -73.26 -133.71
CA LEU A 37 134.39 -73.07 -132.27
C LEU A 37 134.10 -71.60 -131.93
N LEU A 38 134.72 -70.64 -132.61
CA LEU A 38 134.43 -69.22 -132.46
C LEU A 38 133.03 -68.85 -133.00
N ASP A 39 132.58 -69.42 -134.12
CA ASP A 39 131.19 -69.25 -134.57
C ASP A 39 130.18 -69.90 -133.60
N LYS A 40 130.49 -71.10 -133.07
CA LYS A 40 129.68 -71.70 -131.99
C LYS A 40 129.62 -70.82 -130.74
N LEU A 41 130.75 -70.23 -130.32
CA LEU A 41 130.78 -69.27 -129.21
C LEU A 41 129.96 -68.02 -129.53
N SER A 42 130.11 -67.40 -130.70
CA SER A 42 129.30 -66.23 -131.09
C SER A 42 127.81 -66.53 -131.16
N ARG A 43 127.41 -67.74 -131.59
CA ARG A 43 126.01 -68.19 -131.58
C ARG A 43 125.49 -68.46 -130.17
N LEU A 44 126.31 -69.02 -129.28
CA LEU A 44 125.96 -69.23 -127.88
C LEU A 44 125.91 -67.91 -127.10
N GLU A 45 126.80 -66.97 -127.39
CA GLU A 45 126.84 -65.62 -126.83
C GLU A 45 125.62 -64.80 -127.28
N LYS A 46 125.29 -64.79 -128.58
CA LYS A 46 124.04 -64.20 -129.09
C LYS A 46 122.81 -64.89 -128.51
N ARG A 47 122.82 -66.21 -128.30
CA ARG A 47 121.73 -66.93 -127.64
C ARG A 47 121.64 -66.56 -126.15
N SER A 48 122.76 -66.30 -125.49
CA SER A 48 122.82 -65.82 -124.11
C SER A 48 122.26 -64.40 -124.00
N GLN A 49 122.70 -63.49 -124.88
CA GLN A 49 122.18 -62.12 -124.97
C GLN A 49 120.67 -62.09 -125.29
N ASN A 50 120.20 -62.96 -126.18
CA ASN A 50 118.77 -63.13 -126.46
C ASN A 50 117.99 -63.74 -125.28
N LEU A 51 118.64 -64.51 -124.40
CA LEU A 51 118.03 -65.04 -123.19
C LEU A 51 118.03 -64.02 -122.05
N THR A 52 119.12 -63.26 -121.85
CA THR A 52 119.17 -62.19 -120.84
C THR A 52 118.16 -61.11 -121.17
N THR A 53 118.13 -60.61 -122.42
CA THR A 53 117.12 -59.64 -122.86
C THR A 53 115.69 -60.18 -122.79
N LEU A 54 115.46 -61.48 -123.01
CA LEU A 54 114.14 -62.08 -122.79
C LEU A 54 113.76 -62.09 -121.30
N THR A 55 114.69 -62.43 -120.40
CA THR A 55 114.44 -62.37 -118.95
C THR A 55 114.32 -60.94 -118.42
N GLU A 56 115.06 -59.98 -118.98
CA GLU A 56 114.95 -58.54 -118.65
C GLU A 56 113.59 -58.00 -119.08
N ASN A 57 113.13 -58.32 -120.31
CA ASN A 57 111.79 -57.97 -120.78
C ASN A 57 110.68 -58.65 -119.95
N GLN A 58 110.87 -59.90 -119.52
CA GLN A 58 109.92 -60.57 -118.62
C GLN A 58 109.93 -59.96 -117.21
N GLN A 59 111.09 -59.53 -116.69
CA GLN A 59 111.17 -58.81 -115.42
C GLN A 59 110.58 -57.40 -115.49
N LEU A 60 110.73 -56.70 -116.63
CA LEU A 60 110.06 -55.42 -116.87
C LEU A 60 108.55 -55.59 -116.95
N ALA A 61 108.05 -56.57 -117.72
CA ALA A 61 106.62 -56.88 -117.79
C ALA A 61 106.03 -57.32 -116.44
N ALA A 62 106.81 -58.05 -115.62
CA ALA A 62 106.41 -58.40 -114.25
C ALA A 62 106.33 -57.15 -113.36
N LYS A 63 107.36 -56.28 -113.36
CA LYS A 63 107.36 -55.02 -112.60
C LYS A 63 106.23 -54.09 -113.02
N GLU A 64 106.00 -53.92 -114.32
CA GLU A 64 104.85 -53.16 -114.83
C GLU A 64 103.51 -53.73 -114.36
N MET A 65 103.40 -55.05 -114.20
CA MET A 65 102.19 -55.71 -113.69
C MET A 65 102.07 -55.56 -112.17
N GLU A 66 103.18 -55.62 -111.43
CA GLU A 66 103.26 -55.33 -109.99
C GLU A 66 102.89 -53.87 -109.70
N GLU A 67 103.42 -52.91 -110.46
CA GLU A 67 103.06 -51.48 -110.37
C GLU A 67 101.56 -51.27 -110.65
N LYS A 68 101.02 -51.83 -111.73
CA LYS A 68 99.57 -51.74 -112.05
C LYS A 68 98.69 -52.41 -110.98
N LEU A 69 99.14 -53.51 -110.38
CA LEU A 69 98.47 -54.14 -109.23
C LEU A 69 98.57 -53.26 -107.98
N GLN A 70 99.72 -52.65 -107.73
CA GLN A 70 99.97 -51.81 -106.56
C GLN A 70 99.20 -50.48 -106.64
N ASP A 71 99.07 -49.89 -107.82
CA ASP A 71 98.18 -48.75 -108.10
C ASP A 71 96.72 -49.13 -107.82
N VAL A 72 96.23 -50.24 -108.39
CA VAL A 72 94.85 -50.73 -108.15
C VAL A 72 94.61 -51.04 -106.67
N ILE A 73 95.56 -51.66 -105.97
CA ILE A 73 95.51 -51.89 -104.52
C ILE A 73 95.50 -50.56 -103.77
N SER A 74 96.26 -49.55 -104.19
CA SER A 74 96.27 -48.23 -103.55
C SER A 74 94.94 -47.51 -103.73
N CYS A 75 94.33 -47.54 -104.92
CA CYS A 75 93.02 -46.98 -105.20
C CYS A 75 91.94 -47.68 -104.38
N LEU A 76 91.87 -49.02 -104.39
CA LEU A 76 90.91 -49.78 -103.60
C LEU A 76 91.11 -49.58 -102.08
N THR A 77 92.36 -49.44 -101.62
CA THR A 77 92.66 -49.14 -100.21
C THR A 77 92.25 -47.71 -99.84
N SER A 78 92.35 -46.76 -100.79
CA SER A 78 91.88 -45.38 -100.61
C SER A 78 90.35 -45.32 -100.57
N ASP A 79 89.67 -46.02 -101.49
CA ASP A 79 88.21 -46.13 -101.53
C ASP A 79 87.66 -46.79 -100.26
N VAL A 80 88.27 -47.90 -99.81
CA VAL A 80 87.90 -48.57 -98.55
C VAL A 80 88.04 -47.61 -97.38
N LYS A 81 89.16 -46.88 -97.26
CA LYS A 81 89.35 -45.87 -96.20
C LYS A 81 88.32 -44.73 -96.28
N GLU A 82 87.96 -44.27 -97.49
CA GLU A 82 86.90 -43.26 -97.65
C GLU A 82 85.54 -43.82 -97.18
N LYS A 83 85.24 -45.10 -97.49
CA LYS A 83 83.98 -45.71 -97.05
C LYS A 83 83.99 -46.00 -95.55
N GLU A 84 85.11 -46.42 -94.97
CA GLU A 84 85.30 -46.56 -93.51
C GLU A 84 85.12 -45.21 -92.81
N LEU A 85 85.77 -44.13 -93.27
CA LEU A 85 85.57 -42.78 -92.73
C LEU A 85 84.11 -42.31 -92.85
N LYS A 86 83.43 -42.65 -93.95
CA LYS A 86 82.02 -42.31 -94.16
C LYS A 86 81.07 -43.16 -93.31
N ILE A 87 81.37 -44.44 -93.08
CA ILE A 87 80.65 -45.31 -92.16
C ILE A 87 80.82 -44.77 -90.74
N ASN A 88 82.05 -44.55 -90.29
CA ASN A 88 82.35 -44.00 -88.96
C ASN A 88 81.65 -42.64 -88.74
N GLY A 89 81.65 -41.75 -89.75
CA GLY A 89 80.96 -40.46 -89.68
C GLY A 89 79.43 -40.59 -89.61
N LEU A 90 78.85 -41.56 -90.31
CA LEU A 90 77.42 -41.88 -90.22
C LEU A 90 77.07 -42.57 -88.90
N GLU A 91 77.93 -43.43 -88.36
CA GLU A 91 77.74 -44.08 -87.06
C GLU A 91 77.81 -43.09 -85.90
N VAL A 92 78.74 -42.13 -85.93
CA VAL A 92 78.80 -41.01 -84.99
C VAL A 92 77.53 -40.17 -85.09
N ALA A 93 77.16 -39.70 -86.29
CA ALA A 93 75.95 -38.87 -86.46
C ALA A 93 74.65 -39.61 -86.06
N LEU A 94 74.58 -40.93 -86.23
CA LEU A 94 73.46 -41.76 -85.81
C LEU A 94 73.48 -42.02 -84.28
N GLY A 95 74.66 -42.07 -83.66
CA GLY A 95 74.85 -42.04 -82.21
C GLY A 95 74.41 -40.72 -81.58
N ASP A 96 74.85 -39.60 -82.13
CA ASP A 96 74.49 -38.25 -81.71
C ASP A 96 72.98 -38.02 -81.83
N LEU A 97 72.39 -38.34 -82.99
CA LEU A 97 70.94 -38.23 -83.22
C LEU A 97 70.12 -39.14 -82.28
N LYS A 98 70.66 -40.30 -81.88
CA LYS A 98 70.05 -41.14 -80.83
C LYS A 98 70.14 -40.47 -79.46
N ALA A 99 71.28 -39.88 -79.10
CA ALA A 99 71.46 -39.20 -77.83
C ALA A 99 70.58 -37.93 -77.72
N GLU A 100 70.46 -37.15 -78.79
CA GLU A 100 69.50 -36.05 -78.91
C GLU A 100 68.06 -36.57 -78.80
N SER A 101 67.72 -37.68 -79.46
CA SER A 101 66.39 -38.29 -79.35
C SER A 101 66.09 -38.80 -77.95
N THR A 102 67.03 -39.41 -77.22
CA THR A 102 66.79 -39.86 -75.85
C THR A 102 66.69 -38.70 -74.88
N THR A 103 67.58 -37.71 -74.97
CA THR A 103 67.55 -36.52 -74.08
C THR A 103 66.32 -35.64 -74.30
N THR A 104 65.83 -35.50 -75.54
CA THR A 104 64.56 -34.80 -75.81
C THR A 104 63.35 -35.59 -75.33
N ILE A 105 63.35 -36.93 -75.41
CA ILE A 105 62.30 -37.77 -74.80
C ILE A 105 62.33 -37.68 -73.27
N GLU A 106 63.51 -37.69 -72.65
CA GLU A 106 63.67 -37.53 -71.19
C GLU A 106 63.21 -36.15 -70.72
N ALA A 107 63.54 -35.07 -71.45
CA ALA A 107 63.04 -33.73 -71.17
C ALA A 107 61.52 -33.65 -71.30
N LEU A 108 60.93 -34.09 -72.42
CA LEU A 108 59.48 -34.05 -72.64
C LEU A 108 58.71 -34.94 -71.64
N THR A 109 59.26 -36.08 -71.22
CA THR A 109 58.63 -36.93 -70.20
C THR A 109 58.77 -36.37 -68.79
N LYS A 110 59.85 -35.64 -68.48
CA LYS A 110 59.97 -34.84 -67.25
C LYS A 110 58.94 -33.71 -67.23
N ASP A 111 58.86 -32.91 -68.29
CA ASP A 111 57.91 -31.80 -68.42
C ASP A 111 56.45 -32.27 -68.34
N LEU A 112 56.11 -33.39 -69.00
CA LEU A 112 54.78 -34.00 -68.90
C LEU A 112 54.47 -34.49 -67.48
N ASN A 113 55.44 -34.98 -66.72
CA ASN A 113 55.23 -35.38 -65.33
C ASN A 113 55.09 -34.16 -64.40
N GLU A 114 55.83 -33.08 -64.63
CA GLU A 114 55.69 -31.81 -63.88
C GLU A 114 54.34 -31.14 -64.18
N LEU A 115 53.91 -31.10 -65.45
CA LEU A 115 52.58 -30.62 -65.84
C LEU A 115 51.46 -31.49 -65.26
N LYS A 116 51.63 -32.82 -65.24
CA LYS A 116 50.68 -33.77 -64.64
C LYS A 116 50.60 -33.60 -63.11
N ASN A 117 51.70 -33.30 -62.44
CA ASN A 117 51.72 -33.11 -60.99
C ASN A 117 51.18 -31.73 -60.57
N THR A 118 51.46 -30.67 -61.33
CA THR A 118 50.85 -29.35 -61.12
C THR A 118 49.34 -29.39 -61.41
N HIS A 119 48.89 -30.05 -62.48
CA HIS A 119 47.46 -30.24 -62.73
C HIS A 119 46.77 -31.03 -61.60
N LYS A 120 47.36 -32.12 -61.09
CA LYS A 120 46.82 -32.82 -59.91
C LYS A 120 46.68 -31.88 -58.71
N PHE A 121 47.71 -31.09 -58.41
CA PHE A 121 47.70 -30.17 -57.28
C PHE A 121 46.56 -29.14 -57.41
N VAL A 122 46.41 -28.52 -58.59
CA VAL A 122 45.30 -27.59 -58.88
C VAL A 122 43.94 -28.30 -58.82
N THR A 123 43.83 -29.56 -59.26
CA THR A 123 42.59 -30.34 -59.15
C THR A 123 42.20 -30.62 -57.69
N GLU A 124 43.14 -31.03 -56.84
CA GLU A 124 42.87 -31.28 -55.42
C GLU A 124 42.63 -29.98 -54.63
N ASP A 125 43.32 -28.87 -54.97
CA ASP A 125 43.05 -27.56 -54.37
C ASP A 125 41.65 -27.04 -54.73
N LEU A 126 41.26 -27.05 -56.01
CA LEU A 126 39.90 -26.68 -56.43
C LEU A 126 38.83 -27.60 -55.82
N ARG A 127 39.13 -28.89 -55.66
CA ARG A 127 38.26 -29.86 -54.97
C ARG A 127 38.11 -29.55 -53.48
N LEU A 128 39.18 -29.11 -52.81
CA LEU A 128 39.18 -28.68 -51.42
C LEU A 128 38.41 -27.35 -51.23
N GLN A 129 38.64 -26.38 -52.12
CA GLN A 129 37.88 -25.11 -52.14
C GLN A 129 36.38 -25.37 -52.34
N LEU A 130 36.00 -26.24 -53.28
CA LEU A 130 34.62 -26.64 -53.53
C LEU A 130 34.00 -27.35 -52.31
N ALA A 131 34.74 -28.25 -51.66
CA ALA A 131 34.29 -28.91 -50.44
C ALA A 131 34.08 -27.92 -49.27
N ASN A 132 34.99 -26.96 -49.09
CA ASN A 132 34.87 -25.89 -48.09
C ASN A 132 33.65 -25.00 -48.36
N ALA A 133 33.44 -24.56 -49.61
CA ALA A 133 32.25 -23.81 -50.01
C ALA A 133 30.94 -24.60 -49.76
N GLN A 134 30.95 -25.93 -49.99
CA GLN A 134 29.82 -26.81 -49.67
C GLN A 134 29.56 -27.01 -48.16
N VAL A 135 30.55 -26.77 -47.29
CA VAL A 135 30.34 -26.73 -45.83
C VAL A 135 29.74 -25.37 -45.45
N GLN A 136 30.36 -24.27 -45.89
CA GLN A 136 29.87 -22.91 -45.61
C GLN A 136 28.42 -22.67 -46.09
N LEU A 137 28.02 -23.26 -47.22
CA LEU A 137 26.63 -23.21 -47.68
C LEU A 137 25.66 -23.91 -46.71
N ARG A 138 26.04 -25.06 -46.15
CA ARG A 138 25.22 -25.76 -45.14
C ARG A 138 25.14 -24.95 -43.85
N ASP A 139 26.25 -24.38 -43.40
CA ASP A 139 26.28 -23.53 -42.20
C ASP A 139 25.37 -22.30 -42.36
N ILE A 140 25.34 -21.70 -43.57
CA ILE A 140 24.45 -20.58 -43.92
C ILE A 140 22.98 -21.01 -43.98
N ASP A 141 22.65 -22.18 -44.54
CA ASP A 141 21.28 -22.68 -44.58
C ASP A 141 20.77 -23.14 -43.21
N GLU A 142 21.63 -23.75 -42.38
CA GLU A 142 21.33 -24.02 -40.96
C GLU A 142 21.12 -22.73 -40.16
N PHE A 143 21.98 -21.72 -40.36
CA PHE A 143 21.81 -20.40 -39.74
C PHE A 143 20.50 -19.74 -40.20
N ARG A 144 20.15 -19.84 -41.48
CA ARG A 144 18.86 -19.34 -42.01
C ARG A 144 17.68 -20.05 -41.34
N ALA A 145 17.70 -21.38 -41.23
CA ALA A 145 16.65 -22.15 -40.58
C ALA A 145 16.48 -21.77 -39.10
N LYS A 146 17.59 -21.70 -38.35
CA LYS A 146 17.62 -21.27 -36.93
C LYS A 146 17.10 -19.84 -36.77
N LYS A 147 17.51 -18.92 -37.65
CA LYS A 147 17.01 -17.55 -37.71
C LYS A 147 15.48 -17.52 -37.93
N THR A 148 14.97 -18.24 -38.93
CA THR A 148 13.52 -18.24 -39.21
C THR A 148 12.68 -18.84 -38.08
N ALA A 149 13.20 -19.83 -37.34
CA ALA A 149 12.54 -20.36 -36.16
C ALA A 149 12.46 -19.31 -35.03
N ILE A 150 13.57 -18.64 -34.73
CA ILE A 150 13.62 -17.57 -33.72
C ILE A 150 12.73 -16.39 -34.12
N GLU A 151 12.69 -16.01 -35.39
CA GLU A 151 11.79 -14.95 -35.88
C GLU A 151 10.31 -15.34 -35.72
N GLN A 152 9.94 -16.60 -35.94
CA GLN A 152 8.59 -17.13 -35.68
C GLN A 152 8.25 -17.15 -34.18
N GLU A 153 9.18 -17.58 -33.32
CA GLU A 153 9.00 -17.53 -31.85
C GLU A 153 8.82 -16.10 -31.34
N VAL A 154 9.60 -15.14 -31.85
CA VAL A 154 9.49 -13.72 -31.50
C VAL A 154 8.16 -13.12 -31.95
N VAL A 155 7.59 -13.53 -33.09
CA VAL A 155 6.23 -13.13 -33.50
C VAL A 155 5.20 -13.77 -32.57
N GLY A 156 5.23 -15.09 -32.37
CA GLY A 156 4.26 -15.79 -31.51
C GLY A 156 4.31 -15.39 -30.03
N LEU A 157 5.42 -14.84 -29.55
CA LEU A 157 5.52 -14.21 -28.21
C LEU A 157 4.92 -12.79 -28.19
N LYS A 158 5.08 -12.00 -29.25
CA LYS A 158 4.43 -10.67 -29.36
C LYS A 158 2.91 -10.81 -29.43
N ASP A 159 2.41 -11.76 -30.21
CA ASP A 159 0.97 -11.99 -30.35
C ASP A 159 0.33 -12.39 -29.00
N LYS A 160 0.99 -13.28 -28.24
CA LYS A 160 0.59 -13.63 -26.87
C LYS A 160 0.62 -12.45 -25.91
N ILE A 161 1.64 -11.59 -25.99
CA ILE A 161 1.72 -10.38 -25.16
C ILE A 161 0.57 -9.42 -25.48
N GLU A 162 0.20 -9.26 -26.75
CA GLU A 162 -0.92 -8.41 -27.15
C GLU A 162 -2.29 -9.01 -26.77
N GLU A 163 -2.45 -10.33 -26.86
CA GLU A 163 -3.60 -11.04 -26.31
C GLU A 163 -3.76 -10.82 -24.80
N GLU A 164 -2.70 -11.01 -24.00
CA GLU A 164 -2.77 -10.85 -22.55
C GLU A 164 -3.00 -9.38 -22.15
N LYS A 165 -2.36 -8.41 -22.82
CA LYS A 165 -2.70 -6.98 -22.66
C LYS A 165 -4.19 -6.72 -22.89
N LYS A 166 -4.76 -7.28 -23.97
CA LYS A 166 -6.18 -7.10 -24.28
C LYS A 166 -7.06 -7.73 -23.19
N LYS A 167 -6.79 -8.97 -22.78
CA LYS A 167 -7.51 -9.64 -21.68
C LYS A 167 -7.42 -8.84 -20.38
N HIS A 168 -6.26 -8.28 -20.06
CA HIS A 168 -6.09 -7.40 -18.88
C HIS A 168 -6.86 -6.08 -19.02
N GLN A 169 -6.87 -5.45 -20.21
CA GLN A 169 -7.64 -4.23 -20.45
C GLN A 169 -9.16 -4.47 -20.37
N ASP A 170 -9.65 -5.60 -20.88
CA ASP A 170 -11.04 -6.01 -20.76
C ASP A 170 -11.41 -6.23 -19.27
N VAL A 171 -10.57 -6.94 -18.51
CA VAL A 171 -10.76 -7.16 -17.06
C VAL A 171 -10.70 -5.86 -16.24
N ILE A 172 -9.79 -4.93 -16.55
CA ILE A 172 -9.75 -3.60 -15.91
C ILE A 172 -11.04 -2.85 -16.19
N SER A 173 -11.54 -2.88 -17.43
CA SER A 173 -12.78 -2.18 -17.84
C SER A 173 -14.02 -2.73 -17.11
N ASP A 174 -14.07 -4.03 -16.84
CA ASP A 174 -15.15 -4.65 -16.06
C ASP A 174 -15.02 -4.34 -14.55
N ILE A 175 -13.79 -4.31 -13.99
CA ILE A 175 -13.55 -3.90 -12.59
C ILE A 175 -13.94 -2.42 -12.38
N GLU A 176 -13.55 -1.52 -13.29
CA GLU A 176 -13.95 -0.11 -13.25
C GLU A 176 -15.48 0.04 -13.32
N ARG A 177 -16.15 -0.72 -14.21
CA ARG A 177 -17.61 -0.74 -14.32
C ARG A 177 -18.28 -1.22 -13.04
N ALA A 178 -17.76 -2.29 -12.42
CA ALA A 178 -18.28 -2.80 -11.14
C ALA A 178 -18.10 -1.76 -10.01
N ALA A 179 -16.90 -1.18 -9.87
CA ALA A 179 -16.60 -0.17 -8.87
C ALA A 179 -17.47 1.10 -9.03
N LEU A 180 -17.78 1.51 -10.26
CA LEU A 180 -18.73 2.60 -10.53
C LEU A 180 -20.16 2.25 -10.08
N GLN A 181 -20.63 1.03 -10.36
CA GLN A 181 -21.95 0.56 -9.93
C GLN A 181 -22.05 0.45 -8.40
N GLU A 182 -21.03 -0.06 -7.72
CA GLU A 182 -20.97 -0.10 -6.25
C GLU A 182 -20.93 1.30 -5.64
N LYS A 183 -20.15 2.22 -6.22
CA LYS A 183 -20.09 3.63 -5.80
C LYS A 183 -21.44 4.34 -5.96
N GLU A 184 -22.19 4.03 -7.02
CA GLU A 184 -23.57 4.50 -7.17
C GLU A 184 -24.54 3.86 -6.16
N LYS A 185 -24.43 2.56 -5.92
CA LYS A 185 -25.26 1.84 -4.94
C LYS A 185 -25.06 2.40 -3.54
N LEU A 186 -23.80 2.59 -3.11
CA LEU A 186 -23.43 3.17 -1.83
C LEU A 186 -23.93 4.61 -1.68
N ARG A 187 -23.87 5.44 -2.74
CA ARG A 187 -24.46 6.79 -2.76
C ARG A 187 -25.98 6.75 -2.56
N LYS A 188 -26.68 5.82 -3.22
CA LYS A 188 -28.14 5.64 -3.10
C LYS A 188 -28.52 5.16 -1.68
N GLU A 189 -27.80 4.17 -1.13
CA GLU A 189 -27.98 3.72 0.26
C GLU A 189 -27.69 4.83 1.30
N MET A 190 -26.65 5.63 1.09
CA MET A 190 -26.33 6.76 1.97
C MET A 190 -27.41 7.85 1.92
N ALA A 191 -27.92 8.19 0.73
CA ALA A 191 -29.01 9.14 0.58
C ALA A 191 -30.30 8.66 1.28
N VAL A 192 -30.63 7.37 1.18
CA VAL A 192 -31.77 6.77 1.91
C VAL A 192 -31.56 6.89 3.42
N ARG A 193 -30.39 6.49 3.96
CA ARG A 193 -30.12 6.61 5.42
C ARG A 193 -30.18 8.06 5.93
N ILE A 194 -29.79 9.04 5.13
CA ILE A 194 -29.91 10.47 5.48
C ILE A 194 -31.38 10.87 5.59
N GLU A 195 -32.23 10.47 4.65
CA GLU A 195 -33.67 10.79 4.68
C GLU A 195 -34.40 10.02 5.80
N GLU A 196 -34.05 8.75 6.04
CA GLU A 196 -34.52 7.98 7.20
C GLU A 196 -34.16 8.66 8.53
N THR A 197 -32.92 9.11 8.69
CA THR A 197 -32.45 9.83 9.88
C THR A 197 -33.19 11.16 10.06
N LYS A 198 -33.42 11.89 8.97
CA LYS A 198 -34.18 13.14 8.94
C LYS A 198 -35.64 12.94 9.34
N ILE A 199 -36.29 11.87 8.86
CA ILE A 199 -37.65 11.47 9.27
C ILE A 199 -37.69 11.14 10.78
N GLN A 200 -36.72 10.37 11.28
CA GLN A 200 -36.63 10.04 12.71
C GLN A 200 -36.42 11.28 13.59
N MET A 201 -35.57 12.22 13.18
CA MET A 201 -35.36 13.50 13.89
C MET A 201 -36.64 14.36 13.91
N LEU A 202 -37.39 14.41 12.80
CA LEU A 202 -38.67 15.13 12.75
C LEU A 202 -39.73 14.47 13.64
N GLN A 203 -39.80 13.13 13.66
CA GLN A 203 -40.68 12.38 14.56
C GLN A 203 -40.34 12.64 16.04
N GLN A 204 -39.06 12.58 16.43
CA GLN A 204 -38.62 12.88 17.80
C GLN A 204 -38.91 14.33 18.20
N MET A 205 -38.79 15.28 17.27
CA MET A 205 -39.14 16.68 17.52
C MET A 205 -40.65 16.85 17.76
N ASP A 206 -41.49 16.19 16.97
CA ASP A 206 -42.95 16.25 17.10
C ASP A 206 -43.43 15.54 18.37
N GLU A 207 -42.87 14.37 18.71
CA GLU A 207 -43.10 13.69 19.99
C GLU A 207 -42.74 14.58 21.20
N GLN A 208 -41.60 15.29 21.14
CA GLN A 208 -41.20 16.24 22.19
C GLN A 208 -42.14 17.45 22.26
N LEU A 209 -42.58 17.97 21.11
CA LEU A 209 -43.52 19.08 21.02
C LEU A 209 -44.89 18.69 21.59
N HIS A 210 -45.41 17.52 21.22
CA HIS A 210 -46.63 16.94 21.78
C HIS A 210 -46.51 16.68 23.29
N ALA A 211 -45.41 16.09 23.76
CA ALA A 211 -45.17 15.85 25.18
C ALA A 211 -45.10 17.15 26.00
N LYS A 212 -44.42 18.18 25.48
CA LYS A 212 -44.36 19.51 26.09
C LYS A 212 -45.73 20.19 26.11
N THR A 213 -46.45 20.17 24.98
CA THR A 213 -47.80 20.75 24.87
C THR A 213 -48.78 20.09 25.84
N LYS A 214 -48.75 18.75 25.94
CA LYS A 214 -49.56 17.99 26.89
C LYS A 214 -49.20 18.32 28.33
N ARG A 215 -47.92 18.48 28.66
CA ARG A 215 -47.48 18.90 30.00
C ARG A 215 -48.02 20.29 30.34
N THR A 216 -47.81 21.28 29.47
CA THR A 216 -48.30 22.66 29.70
C THR A 216 -49.84 22.74 29.77
N MET A 217 -50.56 21.88 29.07
CA MET A 217 -52.02 21.77 29.24
C MET A 217 -52.40 21.30 30.66
N VAL A 218 -51.74 20.26 31.18
CA VAL A 218 -51.96 19.74 32.54
C VAL A 218 -51.52 20.74 33.62
N GLU A 219 -50.42 21.46 33.40
CA GLU A 219 -49.95 22.54 34.28
C GLU A 219 -50.97 23.69 34.33
N ASN A 220 -51.51 24.12 33.19
CA ASN A 220 -52.57 25.13 33.13
C ASN A 220 -53.88 24.66 33.79
N GLU A 221 -54.27 23.40 33.61
CA GLU A 221 -55.42 22.82 34.34
C GLU A 221 -55.20 22.80 35.85
N GLN A 222 -53.98 22.55 36.31
CA GLN A 222 -53.64 22.54 37.73
C GLN A 222 -53.67 23.95 38.32
N LEU A 223 -53.04 24.92 37.66
CA LEU A 223 -53.10 26.33 38.04
C LEU A 223 -54.54 26.86 38.05
N GLY A 224 -55.40 26.41 37.12
CA GLY A 224 -56.82 26.73 37.12
C GLY A 224 -57.58 26.20 38.35
N LYS A 225 -57.22 25.00 38.84
CA LYS A 225 -57.79 24.42 40.08
C LYS A 225 -57.32 25.19 41.32
N GLU A 226 -56.05 25.57 41.37
CA GLU A 226 -55.46 26.35 42.47
C GLU A 226 -56.03 27.77 42.53
N LEU A 227 -56.14 28.46 41.39
CA LEU A 227 -56.82 29.76 41.28
C LEU A 227 -58.29 29.66 41.71
N GLY A 228 -59.01 28.62 41.27
CA GLY A 228 -60.39 28.37 41.69
C GLY A 228 -60.53 28.09 43.19
N TYR A 229 -59.53 27.48 43.83
CA TYR A 229 -59.48 27.32 45.28
C TYR A 229 -59.24 28.66 46.00
N HIS A 230 -58.28 29.46 45.55
CA HIS A 230 -57.99 30.76 46.14
C HIS A 230 -59.14 31.77 45.98
N ILE A 231 -59.88 31.74 44.87
CA ILE A 231 -61.10 32.54 44.67
C ILE A 231 -62.13 32.20 45.76
N ARG A 232 -62.49 30.92 45.92
CA ARG A 232 -63.43 30.46 46.96
C ARG A 232 -62.97 30.81 48.38
N GLN A 233 -61.67 30.70 48.65
CA GLN A 233 -61.08 31.09 49.94
C GLN A 233 -61.22 32.60 50.18
N THR A 234 -61.06 33.42 49.13
CA THR A 234 -61.20 34.88 49.18
C THR A 234 -62.66 35.29 49.37
N GLU A 235 -63.60 34.67 48.65
CA GLU A 235 -65.05 34.83 48.85
C GLU A 235 -65.46 34.52 50.30
N LEU A 236 -64.95 33.41 50.87
CA LEU A 236 -65.17 33.02 52.27
C LEU A 236 -64.58 34.01 53.28
N LEU A 237 -63.54 34.77 52.92
CA LEU A 237 -62.98 35.83 53.76
C LEU A 237 -63.77 37.14 53.61
N LEU A 238 -64.21 37.48 52.41
CA LEU A 238 -65.08 38.64 52.16
C LEU A 238 -66.43 38.50 52.90
N GLN A 239 -67.11 37.35 52.78
CA GLN A 239 -68.34 37.07 53.52
C GLN A 239 -68.18 37.11 55.05
N LYS A 240 -66.97 36.84 55.57
CA LYS A 240 -66.66 37.01 57.01
C LYS A 240 -66.41 38.48 57.35
N ASN A 241 -65.72 39.22 56.48
CA ASN A 241 -65.49 40.65 56.65
C ASN A 241 -66.82 41.42 56.66
N GLU A 242 -67.71 41.16 55.71
CA GLU A 242 -69.07 41.73 55.62
C GLU A 242 -69.88 41.51 56.92
N LYS A 243 -69.84 40.28 57.47
CA LYS A 243 -70.49 39.94 58.74
C LYS A 243 -69.88 40.71 59.91
N LEU A 244 -68.56 40.76 60.02
CA LEU A 244 -67.87 41.52 61.07
C LEU A 244 -68.12 43.03 60.97
N VAL A 245 -68.25 43.58 59.75
CA VAL A 245 -68.64 44.98 59.52
C VAL A 245 -70.09 45.23 59.96
N GLN A 246 -71.02 44.35 59.62
CA GLN A 246 -72.41 44.44 60.07
C GLN A 246 -72.53 44.33 61.60
N GLU A 247 -71.83 43.37 62.22
CA GLU A 247 -71.75 43.23 63.68
C GLU A 247 -71.15 44.48 64.33
N ASN A 248 -70.13 45.10 63.73
CA ASN A 248 -69.53 46.35 64.20
C ASN A 248 -70.55 47.51 64.15
N ILE A 249 -71.29 47.65 63.05
CA ILE A 249 -72.36 48.65 62.90
C ILE A 249 -73.45 48.44 63.97
N ASP A 250 -73.90 47.20 64.18
CA ASP A 250 -74.93 46.89 65.18
C ASP A 250 -74.44 47.09 66.62
N LEU A 251 -73.17 46.79 66.92
CA LEU A 251 -72.54 47.11 68.20
C LEU A 251 -72.38 48.62 68.40
N HIS A 252 -71.97 49.36 67.37
CA HIS A 252 -71.85 50.82 67.42
C HIS A 252 -73.23 51.47 67.69
N ARG A 253 -74.28 50.99 67.00
CA ARG A 253 -75.66 51.40 67.24
C ARG A 253 -76.14 51.10 68.67
N LYS A 254 -75.82 49.91 69.21
CA LYS A 254 -76.11 49.56 70.61
C LYS A 254 -75.39 50.48 71.59
N VAL A 255 -74.13 50.85 71.31
CA VAL A 255 -73.35 51.81 72.13
C VAL A 255 -73.93 53.23 72.08
N LEU A 256 -74.42 53.69 70.92
CA LEU A 256 -75.10 54.99 70.81
C LEU A 256 -76.41 55.00 71.63
N LEU A 257 -77.29 54.01 71.44
CA LEU A 257 -78.53 53.89 72.21
C LEU A 257 -78.28 53.77 73.72
N ALA A 258 -77.22 53.06 74.13
CA ALA A 258 -76.84 52.95 75.54
C ALA A 258 -76.35 54.29 76.12
N LYS A 259 -75.65 55.12 75.35
CA LYS A 259 -75.26 56.49 75.75
C LYS A 259 -76.48 57.39 75.88
N GLU A 260 -77.39 57.37 74.91
CA GLU A 260 -78.65 58.13 74.97
C GLU A 260 -79.44 57.79 76.23
N VAL A 261 -79.64 56.50 76.52
CA VAL A 261 -80.30 56.03 77.76
C VAL A 261 -79.52 56.42 79.02
N GLN A 262 -78.18 56.39 79.00
CA GLN A 262 -77.36 56.83 80.13
C GLN A 262 -77.49 58.33 80.40
N ASP A 263 -77.47 59.17 79.37
CA ASP A 263 -77.62 60.62 79.50
C ASP A 263 -79.05 61.00 79.92
N ASP A 264 -80.06 60.29 79.43
CA ASP A 264 -81.45 60.49 79.81
C ASP A 264 -81.69 60.07 81.28
N LEU A 265 -81.10 58.95 81.73
CA LEU A 265 -81.07 58.56 83.14
C LEU A 265 -80.28 59.57 83.99
N ALA A 266 -79.16 60.10 83.50
CA ALA A 266 -78.39 61.13 84.19
C ALA A 266 -79.17 62.45 84.30
N HIS A 267 -79.93 62.83 83.27
CA HIS A 267 -80.81 63.99 83.29
C HIS A 267 -81.97 63.82 84.28
N ARG A 268 -82.68 62.68 84.22
CA ARG A 268 -83.72 62.30 85.20
C ARG A 268 -83.17 62.27 86.63
N ASN A 269 -81.96 61.73 86.85
CA ASN A 269 -81.29 61.74 88.16
C ASN A 269 -80.96 63.17 88.63
N ARG A 270 -80.39 64.04 87.76
CA ARG A 270 -80.16 65.46 88.08
C ARG A 270 -81.47 66.19 88.46
N MET A 271 -82.58 65.90 87.79
CA MET A 271 -83.89 66.49 88.11
C MET A 271 -84.44 65.93 89.43
N ASN A 272 -84.36 64.62 89.66
CA ASN A 272 -84.72 64.02 90.95
C ASN A 272 -83.87 64.59 92.10
N GLN A 273 -82.57 64.79 91.92
CA GLN A 273 -81.72 65.47 92.90
C GLN A 273 -82.14 66.92 93.16
N LYS A 274 -82.53 67.70 92.13
CA LYS A 274 -83.08 69.05 92.32
C LYS A 274 -84.37 68.99 93.14
N THR A 275 -85.29 68.09 92.81
CA THR A 275 -86.55 67.88 93.55
C THR A 275 -86.28 67.48 95.00
N ILE A 276 -85.35 66.55 95.25
CA ILE A 276 -84.93 66.14 96.60
C ILE A 276 -84.32 67.34 97.35
N ARG A 277 -83.47 68.16 96.73
CA ARG A 277 -82.92 69.38 97.37
C ARG A 277 -84.02 70.39 97.71
N ILE A 278 -85.02 70.57 96.84
CA ILE A 278 -86.18 71.46 97.08
C ILE A 278 -87.05 70.91 98.22
N LEU A 279 -87.29 69.60 98.27
CA LEU A 279 -88.05 68.96 99.35
C LEU A 279 -87.29 69.02 100.68
N LEU A 280 -85.97 68.78 100.69
CA LEU A 280 -85.12 68.94 101.87
C LEU A 280 -85.01 70.40 102.33
N TYR A 281 -85.04 71.36 101.40
CA TYR A 281 -85.15 72.78 101.74
C TYR A 281 -86.48 73.08 102.41
N LYS A 282 -87.61 72.68 101.81
CA LYS A 282 -88.96 72.86 102.39
C LYS A 282 -89.17 72.12 103.72
N LEU A 283 -88.54 70.96 103.90
CA LEU A 283 -88.51 70.25 105.18
C LEU A 283 -87.67 71.02 106.22
N ARG A 284 -86.53 71.59 105.84
CA ARG A 284 -85.70 72.44 106.72
C ARG A 284 -86.38 73.78 107.05
N GLU A 285 -87.10 74.35 106.09
CA GLU A 285 -87.93 75.54 106.22
C GLU A 285 -89.05 75.29 107.23
N ARG A 286 -89.84 74.21 107.07
CA ARG A 286 -90.78 73.73 108.09
C ARG A 286 -90.12 73.41 109.43
N HIS A 287 -88.93 72.83 109.44
CA HIS A 287 -88.17 72.58 110.67
C HIS A 287 -87.65 73.89 111.31
N HIS A 288 -87.52 74.99 110.56
CA HIS A 288 -87.28 76.33 111.08
C HIS A 288 -88.55 76.99 111.59
N GLU A 289 -89.69 76.85 110.90
CA GLU A 289 -91.02 77.23 111.41
C GLU A 289 -91.29 76.53 112.77
N LEU A 290 -91.01 75.23 112.87
CA LEU A 290 -91.10 74.43 114.11
C LEU A 290 -90.00 74.76 115.15
N LYS A 291 -88.80 75.19 114.73
CA LYS A 291 -87.76 75.70 115.66
C LYS A 291 -88.10 77.10 116.21
N THR A 292 -88.87 77.92 115.48
CA THR A 292 -89.48 79.15 116.02
C THR A 292 -90.76 78.88 116.83
N GLY A 293 -91.43 77.75 116.60
CA GLY A 293 -92.63 77.28 117.29
C GLY A 293 -92.41 76.18 118.34
N LYS A 294 -91.38 76.30 119.20
CA LYS A 294 -91.11 75.47 120.41
C LYS A 294 -91.59 73.99 120.36
N HIS A 295 -91.09 73.15 119.45
CA HIS A 295 -90.91 71.69 119.69
C HIS A 295 -90.11 71.07 118.54
N ALA A 296 -88.77 71.08 118.63
CA ALA A 296 -87.93 70.72 117.48
C ALA A 296 -86.51 70.20 117.82
N GLU A 297 -86.40 69.37 118.87
CA GLU A 297 -85.14 68.71 119.25
C GLU A 297 -85.16 67.17 119.08
N CYS A 298 -86.33 66.56 118.81
CA CYS A 298 -86.47 65.09 118.69
C CYS A 298 -86.19 64.56 117.28
N GLU A 299 -86.74 65.18 116.23
CA GLU A 299 -86.73 64.63 114.85
C GLU A 299 -85.32 64.64 114.20
N GLU A 300 -84.39 65.44 114.73
CA GLU A 300 -83.04 65.57 114.17
C GLU A 300 -82.12 64.36 114.44
N GLN A 301 -82.58 63.37 115.22
CA GLN A 301 -81.88 62.10 115.45
C GLN A 301 -82.33 61.00 114.48
N GLU A 302 -83.63 60.89 114.18
CA GLU A 302 -84.15 59.86 113.26
C GLU A 302 -83.65 60.07 111.82
N LEU A 303 -83.57 61.32 111.37
CA LEU A 303 -83.06 61.64 110.02
C LEU A 303 -81.60 61.21 109.82
N LYS A 304 -80.78 61.25 110.88
CA LYS A 304 -79.38 60.77 110.86
C LYS A 304 -79.33 59.23 110.78
N GLY A 305 -80.25 58.53 111.45
CA GLY A 305 -80.38 57.07 111.35
C GLY A 305 -80.81 56.58 109.96
N LEU A 306 -81.67 57.33 109.27
CA LEU A 306 -82.09 57.00 107.90
C LEU A 306 -81.00 57.27 106.86
N LEU A 307 -80.26 58.38 106.97
CA LEU A 307 -79.09 58.65 106.12
C LEU A 307 -78.04 57.53 106.23
N PHE A 308 -77.75 57.05 107.45
CA PHE A 308 -76.81 55.95 107.68
C PHE A 308 -77.26 54.61 107.07
N ARG A 309 -78.56 54.41 106.82
CA ARG A 309 -79.07 53.28 106.02
C ARG A 309 -78.96 53.53 104.51
N GLN A 310 -79.14 54.77 104.06
CA GLN A 310 -79.08 55.12 102.64
C GLN A 310 -77.65 55.07 102.08
N ASP A 311 -76.67 55.56 102.83
CA ASP A 311 -75.24 55.46 102.44
C ASP A 311 -74.78 54.00 102.36
N ARG A 312 -75.34 53.11 103.18
CA ARG A 312 -75.07 51.66 103.17
C ARG A 312 -75.60 50.94 101.93
N LEU A 313 -76.32 51.62 101.05
CA LEU A 313 -76.83 51.10 99.76
C LEU A 313 -76.16 51.74 98.53
N TYR A 314 -75.32 52.76 98.69
CA TYR A 314 -74.88 53.61 97.57
C TYR A 314 -73.38 53.94 97.48
N SER A 315 -72.49 53.11 98.04
CA SER A 315 -71.04 53.20 97.78
C SER A 315 -70.30 51.87 97.99
N PRO A 316 -69.31 51.50 97.16
CA PRO A 316 -69.41 51.39 95.70
C PRO A 316 -68.91 50.02 95.21
N LYS A 317 -68.82 49.81 93.88
CA LYS A 317 -68.22 48.60 93.29
C LYS A 317 -66.76 48.42 93.73
N CYS A 318 -66.44 47.31 94.41
CA CYS A 318 -65.05 46.84 94.55
C CYS A 318 -64.91 45.30 94.46
N ALA A 319 -65.94 44.60 93.98
CA ALA A 319 -65.91 43.17 93.67
C ALA A 319 -65.64 42.94 92.17
N GLN A 320 -64.38 43.08 91.75
CA GLN A 320 -63.94 42.80 90.38
C GLN A 320 -62.45 42.38 90.37
N LYS A 321 -62.16 41.09 90.63
CA LYS A 321 -60.89 40.41 90.27
C LYS A 321 -60.83 38.89 90.54
N MET A 322 -61.98 38.21 90.50
CA MET A 322 -62.08 36.77 90.24
C MET A 322 -63.07 36.56 89.09
N GLU A 323 -63.06 35.37 88.46
CA GLU A 323 -63.89 35.01 87.29
C GLU A 323 -63.68 35.84 86.00
N CYS A 324 -62.43 35.98 85.55
CA CYS A 324 -62.10 36.27 84.14
C CYS A 324 -60.65 35.85 83.78
N ALA A 325 -60.22 34.67 84.24
CA ALA A 325 -58.86 34.16 84.04
C ALA A 325 -58.82 32.62 83.92
N GLN A 326 -59.78 32.02 83.20
CA GLN A 326 -59.95 30.55 83.18
C GLN A 326 -60.37 29.97 81.81
N VAL A 327 -60.09 30.66 80.69
CA VAL A 327 -60.25 30.10 79.33
C VAL A 327 -59.08 30.51 78.40
N ASP A 328 -57.83 30.39 78.88
CA ASP A 328 -56.61 30.66 78.08
C ASP A 328 -55.46 29.70 78.48
N GLY A 329 -55.77 28.41 78.62
CA GLY A 329 -54.84 27.41 79.17
C GLY A 329 -54.91 26.03 78.53
N SER A 330 -55.23 25.92 77.22
CA SER A 330 -55.56 24.62 76.60
C SER A 330 -55.10 24.42 75.15
N THR A 331 -54.12 25.18 74.67
CA THR A 331 -53.59 25.06 73.28
C THR A 331 -52.06 24.96 73.18
N GLN A 332 -51.37 24.51 74.24
CA GLN A 332 -49.90 24.33 74.24
C GLN A 332 -49.44 22.92 74.64
N ALA A 333 -50.06 21.88 74.03
CA ALA A 333 -49.74 20.47 74.29
C ALA A 333 -49.57 19.63 73.00
N ARG A 334 -49.07 20.23 71.91
CA ARG A 334 -48.84 19.52 70.63
C ARG A 334 -47.60 19.99 69.85
N ALA A 335 -46.50 20.21 70.58
CA ALA A 335 -45.21 20.65 70.03
C ALA A 335 -44.01 19.75 70.44
N GLY A 336 -44.28 18.48 70.76
CA GLY A 336 -43.24 17.49 71.10
C GLY A 336 -43.37 16.25 70.19
N GLY A 337 -42.81 16.30 68.99
CA GLY A 337 -43.08 15.25 67.99
C GLY A 337 -42.35 15.26 66.65
N ILE A 338 -41.29 16.07 66.43
CA ILE A 338 -40.30 15.83 65.36
C ILE A 338 -38.90 16.10 65.93
N LYS A 339 -38.09 15.05 66.06
CA LYS A 339 -36.64 15.11 66.35
C LYS A 339 -35.91 13.96 65.63
N SER A 340 -35.93 13.99 64.29
CA SER A 340 -35.25 13.01 63.43
C SER A 340 -34.77 13.57 62.08
N VAL A 341 -35.08 14.84 61.77
CA VAL A 341 -34.83 15.44 60.44
C VAL A 341 -33.42 16.06 60.32
N GLY A 342 -32.68 16.24 61.43
CA GLY A 342 -31.36 16.89 61.44
C GLY A 342 -30.36 16.29 60.44
N ASN A 343 -30.22 14.96 60.44
CA ASN A 343 -29.32 14.25 59.51
C ASN A 343 -29.72 14.44 58.03
N ALA A 344 -31.01 14.65 57.73
CA ALA A 344 -31.49 14.90 56.38
C ALA A 344 -31.26 16.36 55.94
N GLU A 345 -31.39 17.33 56.86
CA GLU A 345 -31.00 18.72 56.59
C GLU A 345 -29.50 18.90 56.42
N GLU A 346 -28.67 18.19 57.19
CA GLU A 346 -27.21 18.21 56.99
C GLU A 346 -26.82 17.55 55.67
N ALA A 347 -27.43 16.42 55.30
CA ALA A 347 -27.21 15.79 53.99
C ALA A 347 -27.67 16.68 52.81
N MET A 348 -28.78 17.43 52.95
CA MET A 348 -29.21 18.40 51.94
C MET A 348 -28.28 19.61 51.87
N LYS A 349 -27.83 20.16 53.01
CA LYS A 349 -26.85 21.26 53.04
C LYS A 349 -25.52 20.85 52.39
N PHE A 350 -25.07 19.62 52.61
CA PHE A 350 -23.90 19.04 51.93
C PHE A 350 -24.09 18.96 50.41
N LEU A 351 -25.24 18.45 49.92
CA LEU A 351 -25.53 18.38 48.48
C LEU A 351 -25.61 19.76 47.82
N TYR A 352 -26.20 20.76 48.49
CA TYR A 352 -26.22 22.14 47.98
C TYR A 352 -24.81 22.77 47.96
N ALA A 353 -23.95 22.48 48.95
CA ALA A 353 -22.56 22.94 48.93
C ALA A 353 -21.77 22.36 47.75
N CYS A 354 -21.88 21.06 47.48
CA CYS A 354 -21.23 20.45 46.32
C CYS A 354 -21.70 21.03 44.97
N LEU A 355 -22.99 21.36 44.84
CA LEU A 355 -23.54 21.99 43.64
C LEU A 355 -23.09 23.46 43.50
N GLU A 356 -22.97 24.21 44.60
CA GLU A 356 -22.43 25.57 44.56
C GLU A 356 -20.95 25.59 44.14
N ASP A 357 -20.15 24.59 44.50
CA ASP A 357 -18.74 24.52 44.12
C ASP A 357 -18.55 24.15 42.65
N GLU A 358 -19.37 23.26 42.06
CA GLU A 358 -19.38 23.04 40.60
C GLU A 358 -19.75 24.33 39.84
N ILE A 359 -20.71 25.10 40.34
CA ILE A 359 -21.11 26.40 39.76
C ILE A 359 -19.98 27.45 39.86
N LYS A 360 -19.18 27.44 40.93
CA LYS A 360 -18.02 28.35 41.10
C LYS A 360 -16.78 27.91 40.31
N CYS A 361 -16.62 26.61 40.04
CA CYS A 361 -15.45 26.06 39.32
C CYS A 361 -15.52 26.17 37.79
N HIS A 362 -16.61 26.71 37.24
CA HIS A 362 -16.74 27.03 35.81
C HIS A 362 -16.69 28.55 35.53
N PRO A 363 -15.50 29.20 35.57
CA PRO A 363 -15.35 30.52 34.98
C PRO A 363 -15.46 30.42 33.45
N ASN A 364 -16.27 31.29 32.85
CA ASN A 364 -16.35 31.39 31.39
C ASN A 364 -14.99 31.76 30.78
N SER A 365 -14.63 31.08 29.69
CA SER A 365 -13.47 31.41 28.86
C SER A 365 -13.73 32.68 28.03
N GLY A 366 -13.44 33.87 28.59
CA GLY A 366 -13.57 35.12 27.82
C GLY A 366 -13.21 36.42 28.53
N LEU A 367 -11.93 36.79 28.49
CA LEU A 367 -11.34 38.13 28.72
C LEU A 367 -11.66 38.89 30.04
N GLY A 368 -10.61 39.29 30.78
CA GLY A 368 -10.75 40.24 31.89
C GLY A 368 -9.51 40.38 32.78
N THR A 369 -8.55 41.24 32.41
CA THR A 369 -7.30 41.42 33.17
C THR A 369 -7.41 42.51 34.25
N CYS A 370 -7.37 42.16 35.55
CA CYS A 370 -6.81 43.09 36.56
C CYS A 370 -6.44 42.48 37.93
N LEU A 371 -5.25 42.89 38.40
CA LEU A 371 -4.75 43.07 39.77
C LEU A 371 -5.51 42.46 40.99
N ARG A 372 -4.89 41.42 41.58
CA ARG A 372 -4.27 41.39 42.93
C ARG A 372 -4.90 42.21 44.07
N ILE A 373 -5.20 41.53 45.19
CA ILE A 373 -4.86 41.93 46.57
C ILE A 373 -4.51 40.65 47.35
N ASP A 374 -3.47 40.69 48.17
CA ASP A 374 -2.98 39.58 49.00
C ASP A 374 -3.60 39.64 50.41
N PHE A 375 -3.94 38.51 51.02
CA PHE A 375 -4.26 38.40 52.46
C PHE A 375 -3.80 37.05 53.03
N GLU A 376 -2.90 37.08 54.01
CA GLU A 376 -2.58 35.93 54.86
C GLU A 376 -3.60 35.83 56.01
N GLU A 377 -3.91 34.61 56.49
CA GLU A 377 -3.86 34.28 57.92
C GLU A 377 -4.02 32.77 58.19
N LYS A 378 -3.14 32.26 59.08
CA LYS A 378 -3.22 31.09 59.98
C LYS A 378 -3.77 29.71 59.51
N PRO A 379 -3.03 28.62 59.76
CA PRO A 379 -3.55 27.25 59.65
C PRO A 379 -4.27 26.79 60.94
N CYS A 380 -5.40 26.08 60.80
CA CYS A 380 -6.03 25.33 61.89
C CYS A 380 -6.44 23.92 61.46
N LEU A 381 -5.81 22.92 62.11
CA LEU A 381 -6.18 21.52 62.27
C LEU A 381 -6.94 20.82 61.11
N ARG A 382 -6.18 20.02 60.34
CA ARG A 382 -6.69 19.14 59.29
C ARG A 382 -7.52 17.96 59.86
N SER A 383 -8.79 17.88 59.48
CA SER A 383 -9.55 16.63 59.44
C SER A 383 -10.66 16.71 58.38
N SER A 384 -10.29 17.05 57.14
CA SER A 384 -11.23 17.30 56.04
C SER A 384 -10.94 16.44 54.81
N LEU A 385 -12.01 16.16 54.06
CA LEU A 385 -12.00 15.53 52.73
C LEU A 385 -11.39 16.42 51.64
N ASP A 386 -10.99 17.65 51.97
CA ASP A 386 -10.38 18.61 51.03
C ASP A 386 -9.09 18.11 50.36
N GLY A 387 -8.40 17.13 50.98
CA GLY A 387 -7.22 16.50 50.38
C GLY A 387 -7.51 15.57 49.19
N LEU A 388 -8.78 15.26 48.90
CA LEU A 388 -9.17 14.44 47.75
C LEU A 388 -9.17 15.26 46.45
N ASN A 389 -8.59 14.71 45.38
CA ASN A 389 -8.64 15.33 44.05
C ASN A 389 -10.06 15.23 43.44
N SER A 390 -10.31 15.97 42.35
CA SER A 390 -11.64 16.03 41.71
C SER A 390 -12.20 14.65 41.33
N GLN A 391 -11.34 13.74 40.85
CA GLN A 391 -11.71 12.39 40.44
C GLN A 391 -12.06 11.50 41.65
N GLN A 392 -11.29 11.60 42.74
CA GLN A 392 -11.58 10.90 44.00
C GLN A 392 -12.88 11.40 44.65
N ARG A 393 -13.15 12.73 44.59
CA ARG A 393 -14.44 13.29 45.02
C ARG A 393 -15.59 12.75 44.15
N GLN A 394 -15.40 12.66 42.84
CA GLN A 394 -16.36 12.08 41.90
C GLN A 394 -16.61 10.58 42.15
N GLU A 395 -15.57 9.80 42.49
CA GLU A 395 -15.69 8.38 42.86
C GLU A 395 -16.45 8.20 44.18
N VAL A 396 -16.18 9.02 45.20
CA VAL A 396 -16.95 9.03 46.46
C VAL A 396 -18.40 9.44 46.22
N LEU A 397 -18.66 10.45 45.38
CA LEU A 397 -20.01 10.87 45.00
C LEU A 397 -20.76 9.74 44.27
N MET A 398 -20.11 9.07 43.31
CA MET A 398 -20.66 7.92 42.58
C MET A 398 -20.91 6.72 43.49
N HIS A 399 -20.04 6.49 44.48
CA HIS A 399 -20.27 5.47 45.51
C HIS A 399 -21.51 5.80 46.34
N LEU A 400 -21.61 7.03 46.87
CA LEU A 400 -22.76 7.49 47.66
C LEU A 400 -24.07 7.42 46.87
N LEU A 401 -24.08 7.84 45.60
CA LEU A 401 -25.24 7.73 44.71
C LEU A 401 -25.65 6.26 44.47
N ARG A 402 -24.70 5.37 44.21
CA ARG A 402 -24.96 3.92 44.10
C ARG A 402 -25.53 3.37 45.42
N THR A 403 -24.96 3.72 46.57
CA THR A 403 -25.45 3.30 47.89
C THR A 403 -26.88 3.80 48.14
N ALA A 404 -27.20 5.06 47.79
CA ALA A 404 -28.53 5.62 47.93
C ALA A 404 -29.58 4.96 47.02
N VAL A 405 -29.21 4.60 45.78
CA VAL A 405 -30.07 3.83 44.87
C VAL A 405 -30.34 2.43 45.40
N SER A 406 -29.31 1.72 45.88
CA SER A 406 -29.47 0.40 46.50
C SER A 406 -30.34 0.46 47.77
N LEU A 407 -30.14 1.45 48.64
CA LEU A 407 -30.99 1.66 49.82
C LEU A 407 -32.45 1.95 49.43
N ARG A 408 -32.71 2.77 48.41
CA ARG A 408 -34.07 2.99 47.89
C ARG A 408 -34.71 1.69 47.40
N ALA A 409 -33.98 0.84 46.69
CA ALA A 409 -34.49 -0.45 46.22
C ALA A 409 -34.83 -1.42 47.39
N VAL A 410 -34.01 -1.42 48.45
CA VAL A 410 -34.28 -2.18 49.68
C VAL A 410 -35.51 -1.63 50.42
N CYS A 411 -35.66 -0.31 50.54
CA CYS A 411 -36.85 0.29 51.16
C CYS A 411 -38.13 -0.03 50.39
N GLN A 412 -38.11 0.06 49.05
CA GLN A 412 -39.27 -0.25 48.22
C GLN A 412 -39.67 -1.73 48.29
N SER A 413 -38.72 -2.66 48.42
CA SER A 413 -39.04 -4.07 48.65
C SER A 413 -39.56 -4.35 50.07
N ALA A 414 -39.19 -3.56 51.07
CA ALA A 414 -39.77 -3.62 52.41
C ALA A 414 -41.22 -3.09 52.45
N GLU A 415 -41.54 -1.99 51.76
CA GLU A 415 -42.91 -1.45 51.65
C GLU A 415 -43.87 -2.42 50.98
N ILE A 416 -43.42 -3.17 49.95
CA ILE A 416 -44.22 -4.21 49.29
C ILE A 416 -44.51 -5.41 50.22
N SER A 417 -43.66 -5.64 51.22
CA SER A 417 -43.81 -6.75 52.18
C SER A 417 -44.83 -6.45 53.30
N SER A 418 -45.11 -5.17 53.60
CA SER A 418 -45.92 -4.79 54.76
C SER A 418 -47.44 -4.72 54.53
N HIS A 419 -47.90 -4.91 53.29
CA HIS A 419 -49.29 -4.66 52.88
C HIS A 419 -50.14 -5.93 52.65
N ALA A 420 -49.86 -7.02 53.37
CA ALA A 420 -50.33 -8.37 53.06
C ALA A 420 -51.22 -9.06 54.12
N GLU A 421 -52.10 -8.34 54.84
CA GLU A 421 -53.11 -8.95 55.72
C GLU A 421 -54.55 -8.43 55.47
N GLY A 422 -55.46 -9.35 55.11
CA GLY A 422 -56.92 -9.17 55.24
C GLY A 422 -57.67 -8.52 54.06
N PRO A 423 -59.00 -8.74 53.98
CA PRO A 423 -59.53 -10.08 53.69
C PRO A 423 -60.41 -10.14 52.43
N ALA A 424 -60.82 -11.35 52.06
CA ALA A 424 -61.47 -11.68 50.79
C ALA A 424 -62.86 -11.04 50.57
N HIS A 425 -63.20 -10.82 49.30
CA HIS A 425 -64.46 -11.29 48.72
C HIS A 425 -64.30 -11.60 47.22
N SER A 426 -65.28 -12.27 46.62
CA SER A 426 -65.20 -12.97 45.34
C SER A 426 -65.61 -12.14 44.11
N VAL A 427 -65.09 -12.51 42.94
CA VAL A 427 -65.89 -12.99 41.78
C VAL A 427 -64.97 -13.56 40.67
N THR A 428 -65.53 -14.40 39.81
CA THR A 428 -64.89 -15.25 38.79
C THR A 428 -64.29 -14.51 37.59
N GLY A 429 -63.21 -15.06 37.00
CA GLY A 429 -62.71 -14.66 35.68
C GLY A 429 -61.25 -15.07 35.41
N GLY A 430 -61.01 -16.31 34.98
CA GLY A 430 -59.64 -16.84 34.81
C GLY A 430 -59.06 -16.69 33.39
N ARG A 431 -57.71 -16.63 33.31
CA ARG A 431 -56.91 -17.06 32.15
C ARG A 431 -55.51 -17.51 32.60
N LEU A 432 -54.97 -18.50 31.90
CA LEU A 432 -53.62 -19.03 32.10
C LEU A 432 -52.58 -18.10 31.45
N PHE A 433 -51.46 -17.85 32.14
CA PHE A 433 -50.17 -17.51 31.54
C PHE A 433 -49.04 -17.98 32.47
N ASN A 434 -47.96 -18.51 31.88
CA ASN A 434 -46.87 -19.14 32.63
C ASN A 434 -46.03 -18.14 33.42
N LYS A 435 -45.53 -18.56 34.59
CA LYS A 435 -44.57 -17.82 35.41
C LYS A 435 -43.16 -18.39 35.26
N ASP A 436 -42.48 -18.04 34.17
CA ASP A 436 -41.02 -18.13 34.11
C ASP A 436 -40.42 -16.74 34.40
N LYS A 437 -40.51 -16.31 35.66
CA LYS A 437 -39.76 -15.17 36.16
C LYS A 437 -38.47 -15.67 36.79
N ALA A 438 -37.37 -15.56 36.04
CA ALA A 438 -36.04 -15.66 36.62
C ALA A 438 -35.88 -14.57 37.70
N ALA A 439 -35.78 -14.98 38.97
CA ALA A 439 -35.40 -14.09 40.04
C ALA A 439 -33.88 -13.88 39.96
N VAL A 440 -33.47 -12.72 39.46
CA VAL A 440 -32.06 -12.30 39.50
C VAL A 440 -31.66 -12.18 40.97
N SER A 441 -30.68 -12.97 41.41
CA SER A 441 -30.18 -12.89 42.78
C SER A 441 -29.41 -11.58 42.98
N VAL A 442 -29.38 -11.10 44.22
CA VAL A 442 -28.48 -10.01 44.61
C VAL A 442 -27.01 -10.42 44.37
N ASP A 443 -26.69 -11.71 44.52
CA ASP A 443 -25.37 -12.28 44.21
C ASP A 443 -25.02 -12.22 42.71
N ASP A 444 -26.00 -12.27 41.80
CA ASP A 444 -25.75 -12.18 40.35
C ASP A 444 -25.33 -10.77 39.95
N ILE A 445 -25.94 -9.75 40.58
CA ILE A 445 -25.61 -8.33 40.37
C ILE A 445 -24.21 -8.01 40.94
N LEU A 446 -23.81 -8.68 42.02
CA LEU A 446 -22.50 -8.49 42.67
C LEU A 446 -21.36 -9.36 42.06
N ARG A 447 -21.66 -10.26 41.13
CA ARG A 447 -20.67 -11.19 40.51
C ARG A 447 -20.12 -10.77 39.16
N TRP A 448 -20.45 -9.58 38.65
CA TRP A 448 -19.94 -9.12 37.35
C TRP A 448 -18.42 -8.85 37.41
N PRO A 449 -17.56 -9.55 36.64
CA PRO A 449 -16.11 -9.39 36.74
C PRO A 449 -15.64 -8.03 36.20
N VAL A 450 -14.96 -7.28 37.08
CA VAL A 450 -14.41 -5.92 36.84
C VAL A 450 -13.29 -5.93 35.78
N GLU A 451 -12.68 -7.08 35.52
CA GLU A 451 -11.53 -7.27 34.61
C GLU A 451 -11.83 -6.99 33.12
N SER A 452 -13.10 -6.75 32.76
CA SER A 452 -13.55 -6.53 31.37
C SER A 452 -13.42 -5.09 30.85
N TRP A 453 -12.99 -4.13 31.68
CA TRP A 453 -12.98 -2.69 31.34
C TRP A 453 -11.60 -2.10 31.02
N CYS A 454 -10.60 -2.95 30.77
CA CYS A 454 -9.37 -2.53 30.08
C CYS A 454 -9.66 -2.24 28.61
N LEU A 455 -10.19 -1.04 28.32
CA LEU A 455 -10.25 -0.48 26.98
C LEU A 455 -8.85 -0.50 26.36
N ASN A 456 -8.68 -1.28 25.29
CA ASN A 456 -7.36 -1.61 24.75
C ASN A 456 -6.59 -0.36 24.31
N GLU A 457 -5.61 0.03 25.13
CA GLU A 457 -4.59 1.02 24.79
C GLU A 457 -3.86 0.64 23.47
N ALA A 458 -3.67 -0.66 23.23
CA ALA A 458 -3.17 -1.21 21.97
C ALA A 458 -4.05 -0.94 20.74
N VAL A 459 -5.35 -0.69 20.89
CA VAL A 459 -6.26 -0.33 19.79
C VAL A 459 -6.21 1.17 19.51
N MET A 460 -6.18 2.01 20.57
CA MET A 460 -5.96 3.46 20.42
C MET A 460 -4.60 3.76 19.79
N ASN A 461 -3.53 3.10 20.25
CA ASN A 461 -2.20 3.22 19.68
C ASN A 461 -2.17 2.76 18.21
N LYS A 462 -2.81 1.65 17.85
CA LYS A 462 -2.93 1.23 16.43
C LYS A 462 -3.68 2.25 15.56
N LEU A 463 -4.74 2.87 16.08
CA LEU A 463 -5.46 3.92 15.35
C LEU A 463 -4.60 5.17 15.15
N GLN A 464 -3.83 5.60 16.16
CA GLN A 464 -2.88 6.71 16.00
C GLN A 464 -1.74 6.37 15.04
N SER A 465 -1.14 5.16 15.12
CA SER A 465 -0.10 4.72 14.18
C SER A 465 -0.58 4.67 12.73
N ASN A 466 -1.77 4.12 12.47
CA ASN A 466 -2.34 4.11 11.13
C ASN A 466 -2.67 5.53 10.63
N THR A 467 -3.15 6.42 11.50
CA THR A 467 -3.46 7.81 11.11
C THR A 467 -2.18 8.56 10.70
N GLN A 468 -1.07 8.36 11.43
CA GLN A 468 0.23 8.93 11.05
C GLN A 468 0.76 8.35 9.72
N LEU A 469 0.70 7.02 9.53
CA LEU A 469 1.15 6.36 8.30
C LEU A 469 0.35 6.78 7.06
N VAL A 470 -0.98 6.93 7.17
CA VAL A 470 -1.81 7.42 6.06
C VAL A 470 -1.53 8.90 5.76
N SER A 471 -1.21 9.71 6.79
CA SER A 471 -0.84 11.12 6.57
C SER A 471 0.52 11.30 5.90
N SER A 472 1.48 10.38 6.09
CA SER A 472 2.80 10.48 5.45
C SER A 472 2.83 9.95 4.02
N SER A 473 2.19 8.79 3.72
CA SER A 473 2.20 8.25 2.34
C SER A 473 1.45 9.17 1.37
N ALA A 474 0.31 9.74 1.81
CA ALA A 474 -0.45 10.69 1.00
C ALA A 474 0.32 12.00 0.70
N GLN A 475 1.29 12.38 1.54
CA GLN A 475 2.18 13.53 1.27
C GLN A 475 3.32 13.16 0.31
N THR A 476 3.92 11.97 0.43
CA THR A 476 4.99 11.55 -0.50
C THR A 476 4.45 11.26 -1.89
N GLU A 477 3.34 10.53 -2.01
CA GLU A 477 2.69 10.21 -3.29
C GLU A 477 2.19 11.48 -4.00
N GLY A 478 1.71 12.48 -3.23
CA GLY A 478 1.32 13.79 -3.76
C GLY A 478 2.49 14.56 -4.38
N MET A 479 3.64 14.63 -3.67
CA MET A 479 4.82 15.33 -4.19
C MET A 479 5.43 14.64 -5.41
N GLU A 480 5.48 13.31 -5.45
CA GLU A 480 5.98 12.58 -6.63
C GLU A 480 5.10 12.82 -7.86
N LEU A 481 3.77 12.90 -7.69
CA LEU A 481 2.85 13.22 -8.78
C LEU A 481 3.02 14.68 -9.27
N GLU A 482 3.17 15.64 -8.36
CA GLU A 482 3.45 17.04 -8.72
C GLU A 482 4.80 17.21 -9.43
N GLU A 483 5.86 16.49 -9.00
CA GLU A 483 7.15 16.55 -9.68
C GLU A 483 7.13 15.91 -11.07
N GLN A 484 6.42 14.77 -11.25
CA GLN A 484 6.19 14.17 -12.57
C GLN A 484 5.42 15.12 -13.50
N ILE A 485 4.36 15.78 -13.02
CA ILE A 485 3.62 16.78 -13.79
C ILE A 485 4.52 17.98 -14.14
N ALA A 486 5.33 18.46 -13.20
CA ALA A 486 6.28 19.55 -13.44
C ALA A 486 7.44 19.17 -14.39
N LEU A 487 7.81 17.89 -14.49
CA LEU A 487 8.74 17.37 -15.48
C LEU A 487 8.11 17.29 -16.87
N GLU A 488 6.91 16.73 -16.99
CA GLU A 488 6.17 16.64 -18.27
C GLU A 488 5.87 18.03 -18.85
N ILE A 489 5.47 19.00 -18.02
CA ILE A 489 5.28 20.40 -18.44
C ILE A 489 6.61 21.00 -18.94
N ARG A 490 7.72 20.78 -18.23
CA ARG A 490 9.06 21.24 -18.68
C ARG A 490 9.48 20.56 -19.99
N HIS A 491 9.13 19.30 -20.21
CA HIS A 491 9.46 18.58 -21.43
C HIS A 491 8.63 19.06 -22.63
N ARG A 492 7.34 19.34 -22.41
CA ARG A 492 6.45 19.95 -23.44
C ARG A 492 6.87 21.37 -23.80
N LEU A 493 7.16 22.22 -22.81
CA LEU A 493 7.66 23.57 -23.07
C LEU A 493 8.95 23.55 -23.90
N ARG A 494 9.90 22.67 -23.56
CA ARG A 494 11.17 22.52 -24.31
C ARG A 494 10.98 21.93 -25.72
N ALA A 495 9.85 21.26 -25.99
CA ALA A 495 9.45 20.82 -27.33
C ALA A 495 8.67 21.89 -28.12
N CYS A 496 8.30 23.01 -27.49
CA CYS A 496 7.52 24.09 -28.08
C CYS A 496 8.34 25.34 -28.45
N ASP A 497 9.68 25.26 -28.48
CA ASP A 497 10.58 26.31 -29.00
C ASP A 497 11.17 25.97 -30.39
N PRO A 498 10.39 26.02 -31.50
CA PRO A 498 10.88 25.83 -32.86
C PRO A 498 11.36 27.15 -33.52
N ALA A 499 12.08 28.01 -32.78
CA ALA A 499 12.60 29.28 -33.31
C ALA A 499 13.90 29.69 -32.62
N GLY A 500 15.01 29.81 -33.37
CA GLY A 500 16.30 30.22 -32.79
C GLY A 500 17.57 30.08 -33.63
N ALA A 501 17.51 29.46 -34.81
CA ALA A 501 18.65 29.39 -35.75
C ALA A 501 18.40 30.32 -36.94
N GLY A 502 19.18 31.41 -37.08
CA GLY A 502 18.93 32.42 -38.12
C GLY A 502 19.71 33.73 -38.00
N ALA A 503 20.99 33.67 -37.65
CA ALA A 503 21.96 34.78 -37.73
C ALA A 503 23.34 34.22 -38.05
#